data_AF-A0A1Y2CB47-F1
#
_entry.id   AF-A0A1Y2CB47-F1
#
_cell.length_a   1.000
_cell.length_b   1.000
_cell.length_c   1.000
_cell.angle_alpha   90.00
_cell.angle_beta   90.00
_cell.angle_gamma   90.00
#
_symmetry.space_group_name_H-M   'P 1'
#
loop_
_entity.id
_entity.type
_entity.pdbx_description
1 polymer ?
#
loop_
_entity_poly.entity_id
_entity_poly.type
_entity_poly.pdbx_seq_one_letter_code
_entity_poly.pdbx_strand_id
1 'polypeptide(L)'
;MEEREYEIKNKWDFIMKDPMLSISSIKKKAFDGLLAKEGLRSLCWKIFLDYLPNLETSTWQIEINKERQHYEDLKNKFIFDPNKANSEEINWNVNNPLSLSEESPWKQYFDNTELQKTIKQDVKRTFPDINFFRNDNIQTILCNILFIYCKLNKDISYRQGMHEILAPILLVVDNDKLDTSNSIIK
;
A
#
# COMPACT_ATOMS: atom_id res chain seq x y z
N MET A 1 21.16 8.42 -14.88
CA MET A 1 20.17 7.49 -14.30
C MET A 1 20.88 6.31 -13.64
N GLU A 2 21.80 5.64 -14.36
CA GLU A 2 22.67 4.58 -13.81
C GLU A 2 23.53 5.03 -12.61
N GLU A 3 24.02 6.26 -12.60
CA GLU A 3 24.85 6.79 -11.51
C GLU A 3 24.10 6.91 -10.17
N ARG A 4 22.82 7.32 -10.20
CA ARG A 4 21.97 7.43 -9.01
C ARG A 4 21.66 6.06 -8.40
N GLU A 5 21.33 5.07 -9.24
CA GLU A 5 21.07 3.70 -8.77
C GLU A 5 22.32 3.05 -8.20
N TYR A 6 23.47 3.27 -8.84
CA TYR A 6 24.77 2.81 -8.35
C TYR A 6 25.12 3.43 -6.99
N GLU A 7 24.91 4.73 -6.83
CA GLU A 7 25.15 5.43 -5.56
C GLU A 7 24.22 4.92 -4.44
N ILE A 8 22.94 4.72 -4.75
CA ILE A 8 21.95 4.15 -3.81
C ILE A 8 22.36 2.74 -3.39
N LYS A 9 22.81 1.90 -4.33
CA LYS A 9 23.28 0.53 -4.04
C LYS A 9 24.54 0.53 -3.18
N ASN A 10 25.49 1.43 -3.42
CA ASN A 10 26.69 1.54 -2.59
C ASN A 10 26.38 2.02 -1.16
N LYS A 11 25.46 3.00 -1.02
CA LYS A 11 24.95 3.43 0.30
C LYS A 11 24.33 2.25 1.06
N TRP A 12 23.59 1.39 0.35
CA TRP A 12 23.02 0.15 0.88
C TRP A 12 24.07 -0.83 1.38
N ASP A 13 25.01 -1.18 0.52
CA ASP A 13 26.04 -2.16 0.82
C ASP A 13 26.87 -1.71 2.02
N PHE A 14 27.17 -0.41 2.11
CA PHE A 14 27.86 0.16 3.26
C PHE A 14 27.08 0.00 4.57
N ILE A 15 25.77 0.22 4.56
CA ILE A 15 24.93 0.12 5.76
C ILE A 15 24.69 -1.33 6.16
N MET A 16 24.38 -2.21 5.21
CA MET A 16 23.98 -3.60 5.53
C MET A 16 25.13 -4.54 5.79
N LYS A 17 26.33 -4.23 5.28
CA LYS A 17 27.54 -5.01 5.57
C LYS A 17 28.16 -4.62 6.92
N ASP A 18 27.59 -3.66 7.64
CA ASP A 18 28.01 -3.30 8.99
C ASP A 18 27.73 -4.48 9.95
N PRO A 19 28.76 -5.15 10.48
CA PRO A 19 28.58 -6.31 11.36
C PRO A 19 27.95 -5.95 12.71
N MET A 20 27.88 -4.65 13.06
CA MET A 20 27.18 -4.15 14.25
C MET A 20 25.82 -3.52 13.93
N LEU A 21 25.29 -3.79 12.73
CA LEU A 21 23.98 -3.30 12.35
C LEU A 21 22.89 -3.85 13.28
N SER A 22 22.12 -2.93 13.86
CA SER A 22 20.97 -3.26 14.69
C SER A 22 19.86 -2.27 14.38
N ILE A 23 18.62 -2.64 14.67
CA ILE A 23 17.47 -1.73 14.50
C ILE A 23 17.69 -0.44 15.30
N SER A 24 18.28 -0.53 16.49
CA SER A 24 18.63 0.63 17.33
C SER A 24 19.67 1.54 16.67
N SER A 25 20.70 0.98 16.02
CA SER A 25 21.70 1.80 15.33
C SER A 25 21.13 2.46 14.08
N ILE A 26 20.26 1.77 13.33
CA ILE A 26 19.53 2.34 12.19
C ILE A 26 18.61 3.48 12.66
N LYS A 27 17.83 3.28 13.72
CA LYS A 27 16.96 4.32 14.29
C LYS A 27 17.77 5.55 14.71
N LYS A 28 18.90 5.36 15.41
CA LYS A 28 19.78 6.47 15.80
C LYS A 28 20.31 7.24 14.58
N LYS A 29 20.86 6.55 13.59
CA LYS A 29 21.35 7.17 12.34
C LYS A 29 20.21 7.91 11.60
N ALA A 30 18.97 7.41 11.65
CA ALA A 30 17.81 8.10 11.09
C ALA A 30 17.43 9.37 11.88
N PHE A 31 17.45 9.33 13.22
CA PHE A 31 17.22 10.51 14.07
C PHE A 31 18.27 11.59 13.86
N ASP A 32 19.54 11.21 13.66
CA ASP A 32 20.63 12.13 13.34
C ASP A 32 20.55 12.68 11.90
N GLY A 33 19.53 12.28 11.13
CA GLY A 33 19.33 12.69 9.74
C GLY A 33 20.39 12.12 8.78
N LEU A 34 21.14 11.11 9.19
CA LEU A 34 22.23 10.50 8.41
C LEU A 34 21.73 9.41 7.44
N LEU A 35 20.47 8.98 7.58
CA LEU A 35 19.83 8.02 6.67
C LEU A 35 18.75 8.69 5.82
N ALA A 36 18.47 8.08 4.68
CA ALA A 36 17.29 8.38 3.88
C ALA A 36 17.19 9.83 3.38
N LYS A 37 18.31 10.53 3.17
CA LYS A 37 18.32 11.86 2.52
C LYS A 37 18.03 11.75 1.02
N GLU A 38 18.59 10.74 0.36
CA GLU A 38 18.48 10.51 -1.08
C GLU A 38 18.23 9.02 -1.33
N GLY A 39 16.96 8.63 -1.37
CA GLY A 39 16.53 7.23 -1.51
C GLY A 39 16.50 6.47 -0.18
N LEU A 40 15.93 5.26 -0.23
CA LEU A 40 15.92 4.24 0.85
C LEU A 40 15.03 4.52 2.06
N ARG A 41 14.34 5.65 2.06
CA ARG A 41 13.37 5.99 3.10
C ARG A 41 12.26 4.94 3.20
N SER A 42 11.81 4.43 2.06
CA SER A 42 10.79 3.39 1.96
C SER A 42 11.21 2.07 2.59
N LEU A 43 12.50 1.74 2.64
CA LEU A 43 12.98 0.57 3.37
C LEU A 43 13.09 0.86 4.86
N CYS A 44 13.71 1.98 5.25
CA CYS A 44 13.78 2.35 6.65
C CYS A 44 12.37 2.33 7.29
N TRP A 45 11.36 2.82 6.58
CA TRP A 45 9.98 2.76 7.02
C TRP A 45 9.42 1.35 7.10
N LYS A 46 9.75 0.44 6.17
CA LYS A 46 9.38 -0.98 6.29
C LYS A 46 9.95 -1.62 7.55
N ILE A 47 11.19 -1.28 7.92
CA ILE A 47 11.81 -1.78 9.15
C ILE A 47 11.16 -1.13 10.38
N PHE A 48 10.94 0.19 10.37
CA PHE A 48 10.43 0.92 11.52
C PHE A 48 8.94 0.69 11.81
N LEU A 49 8.18 0.32 10.78
CA LEU A 49 6.76 -0.03 10.86
C LEU A 49 6.56 -1.55 11.02
N ASP A 50 7.62 -2.28 11.38
CA ASP A 50 7.62 -3.74 11.60
C ASP A 50 7.12 -4.59 10.41
N TYR A 51 7.17 -4.04 9.20
CA TYR A 51 6.88 -4.79 7.97
C TYR A 51 8.01 -5.75 7.59
N LEU A 52 9.26 -5.36 7.89
CA LEU A 52 10.45 -6.21 7.80
C LEU A 52 11.13 -6.23 9.18
N PRO A 53 10.69 -7.11 10.10
CA PRO A 53 11.08 -7.05 11.50
C PRO A 53 12.51 -7.53 11.76
N ASN A 54 13.08 -8.33 10.86
CA ASN A 54 14.47 -8.79 10.95
C ASN A 54 15.33 -8.10 9.88
N LEU A 55 16.63 -7.97 10.16
CA LEU A 55 17.62 -7.44 9.22
C LEU A 55 18.21 -8.54 8.32
N GLU A 56 17.63 -9.74 8.32
CA GLU A 56 18.11 -10.88 7.56
C GLU A 56 17.59 -10.78 6.12
N THR A 57 18.37 -10.14 5.26
CA THR A 57 17.98 -9.82 3.87
C THR A 57 17.64 -11.03 3.01
N SER A 58 18.08 -12.23 3.40
CA SER A 58 17.75 -13.51 2.76
C SER A 58 16.24 -13.81 2.80
N THR A 59 15.56 -13.39 3.86
CA THR A 59 14.14 -13.71 4.11
C THR A 59 13.18 -12.70 3.48
N TRP A 60 13.65 -11.47 3.24
CA TRP A 60 12.82 -10.33 2.84
C TRP A 60 12.01 -10.58 1.57
N GLN A 61 12.62 -11.22 0.57
CA GLN A 61 11.92 -11.49 -0.69
C GLN A 61 10.70 -12.40 -0.48
N ILE A 62 10.81 -13.36 0.43
CA ILE A 62 9.74 -14.31 0.76
C ILE A 62 8.65 -13.58 1.54
N GLU A 63 9.02 -12.81 2.57
CA GLU A 63 8.07 -12.01 3.38
C GLU A 63 7.29 -11.01 2.51
N ILE A 64 7.98 -10.24 1.67
CA ILE A 64 7.36 -9.25 0.78
C ILE A 64 6.39 -9.92 -0.19
N ASN A 65 6.77 -11.05 -0.80
CA ASN A 65 5.91 -11.74 -1.75
C ASN A 65 4.66 -12.31 -1.06
N LYS A 66 4.81 -12.85 0.14
CA LYS A 66 3.70 -13.34 0.95
C LYS A 66 2.69 -12.21 1.26
N GLU A 67 3.17 -11.07 1.74
CA GLU A 67 2.31 -9.93 2.06
C GLU A 67 1.64 -9.31 0.82
N ARG A 68 2.35 -9.27 -0.32
CA ARG A 68 1.76 -8.84 -1.60
C ARG A 68 0.65 -9.77 -2.07
N GLN A 69 0.87 -11.08 -1.99
CA GLN A 69 -0.15 -12.05 -2.35
C GLN A 69 -1.36 -11.91 -1.41
N HIS A 70 -1.12 -11.79 -0.10
CA HIS A 70 -2.17 -11.57 0.88
C HIS A 70 -3.01 -10.33 0.54
N TYR A 71 -2.36 -9.22 0.16
CA TYR A 71 -3.07 -8.01 -0.27
C TYR A 71 -3.91 -8.22 -1.54
N GLU A 72 -3.40 -8.93 -2.55
CA GLU A 72 -4.18 -9.23 -3.77
C GLU A 72 -5.38 -10.13 -3.45
N ASP A 73 -5.24 -11.10 -2.54
CA ASP A 73 -6.35 -11.93 -2.10
C ASP A 73 -7.44 -11.09 -1.40
N LEU A 74 -7.03 -10.16 -0.52
CA LEU A 74 -7.94 -9.22 0.14
C LEU A 74 -8.66 -8.31 -0.86
N LYS A 75 -7.93 -7.82 -1.86
CA LYS A 75 -8.46 -6.97 -2.92
C LYS A 75 -9.48 -7.72 -3.77
N ASN A 76 -9.20 -8.95 -4.17
CA ASN A 76 -10.14 -9.81 -4.89
C ASN A 76 -11.39 -10.12 -4.06
N LYS A 77 -11.22 -10.30 -2.74
CA LYS A 77 -12.32 -10.58 -1.80
C LYS A 77 -13.24 -9.38 -1.58
N PHE A 78 -12.68 -8.18 -1.39
CA PHE A 78 -13.45 -7.02 -0.93
C PHE A 78 -13.79 -6.01 -2.02
N ILE A 79 -12.98 -5.89 -3.07
CA ILE A 79 -13.21 -4.98 -4.20
C ILE A 79 -13.89 -5.78 -5.32
N PHE A 80 -15.09 -6.24 -5.03
CA PHE A 80 -15.92 -7.01 -5.95
C PHE A 80 -17.04 -6.15 -6.54
N ASP A 81 -17.28 -6.31 -7.85
CA ASP A 81 -18.39 -5.70 -8.56
C ASP A 81 -19.40 -6.80 -8.94
N PRO A 82 -20.58 -6.85 -8.30
CA PRO A 82 -21.63 -7.83 -8.61
C PRO A 82 -22.03 -7.82 -10.09
N ASN A 83 -21.88 -6.68 -10.78
CA ASN A 83 -22.21 -6.58 -12.21
C ASN A 83 -21.18 -7.23 -13.13
N LYS A 84 -19.99 -7.55 -12.61
CA LYS A 84 -18.87 -8.17 -13.36
C LYS A 84 -18.60 -9.62 -12.95
N ALA A 85 -19.36 -10.13 -11.99
CA ALA A 85 -19.24 -11.50 -11.53
C ALA A 85 -19.84 -12.46 -12.57
N ASN A 86 -19.10 -13.51 -12.93
CA ASN A 86 -19.62 -14.54 -13.84
C ASN A 86 -20.92 -15.12 -13.28
N SER A 87 -21.94 -15.10 -14.14
CA SER A 87 -23.35 -15.39 -13.88
C SER A 87 -23.69 -16.86 -13.58
N GLU A 88 -22.71 -17.71 -13.27
CA GLU A 88 -22.89 -19.16 -13.21
C GLU A 88 -23.26 -19.72 -11.82
N GLU A 89 -23.04 -18.94 -10.74
CA GLU A 89 -23.41 -19.34 -9.36
C GLU A 89 -24.31 -18.31 -8.65
N ILE A 90 -25.20 -17.65 -9.39
CA ILE A 90 -26.07 -16.63 -8.82
C ILE A 90 -27.40 -17.24 -8.36
N ASN A 91 -27.54 -17.43 -7.04
CA ASN A 91 -28.85 -17.67 -6.43
C ASN A 91 -29.68 -16.36 -6.49
N TRP A 92 -30.58 -16.26 -7.47
CA TRP A 92 -31.43 -15.09 -7.73
C TRP A 92 -32.34 -14.67 -6.56
N ASN A 93 -32.61 -15.56 -5.60
CA ASN A 93 -33.37 -15.22 -4.39
C ASN A 93 -32.53 -14.40 -3.39
N VAL A 94 -31.20 -14.45 -3.46
CA VAL A 94 -30.26 -13.74 -2.56
C VAL A 94 -29.58 -12.57 -3.27
N ASN A 95 -29.35 -12.71 -4.58
CA ASN A 95 -28.60 -11.76 -5.41
C ASN A 95 -29.53 -10.84 -6.23
N ASN A 96 -30.38 -10.08 -5.54
CA ASN A 96 -31.22 -9.05 -6.15
C ASN A 96 -31.03 -7.71 -5.40
N PRO A 97 -30.92 -6.55 -6.09
CA PRO A 97 -30.81 -5.21 -5.49
C PRO A 97 -31.89 -4.83 -4.46
N LEU A 98 -33.00 -5.55 -4.39
CA LEU A 98 -34.09 -5.33 -3.43
C LEU A 98 -34.10 -6.34 -2.27
N SER A 99 -33.10 -7.22 -2.15
CA SER A 99 -33.04 -8.19 -1.05
C SER A 99 -32.85 -7.48 0.30
N LEU A 100 -33.69 -7.82 1.27
CA LEU A 100 -33.63 -7.32 2.65
C LEU A 100 -32.71 -8.16 3.55
N SER A 101 -32.16 -9.28 3.03
CA SER A 101 -31.24 -10.13 3.78
C SER A 101 -29.93 -9.39 4.08
N GLU A 102 -29.45 -9.48 5.32
CA GLU A 102 -28.14 -8.94 5.73
C GLU A 102 -26.97 -9.59 4.99
N GLU A 103 -27.18 -10.80 4.48
CA GLU A 103 -26.20 -11.58 3.72
C GLU A 103 -26.26 -11.28 2.22
N SER A 104 -27.16 -10.39 1.78
CA SER A 104 -27.28 -10.07 0.36
C SER A 104 -26.00 -9.39 -0.16
N PRO A 105 -25.42 -9.89 -1.27
CA PRO A 105 -24.30 -9.24 -1.94
C PRO A 105 -24.57 -7.78 -2.30
N TRP A 106 -25.83 -7.42 -2.57
CA TRP A 106 -26.23 -6.06 -2.94
C TRP A 106 -26.23 -5.10 -1.76
N LYS A 107 -26.72 -5.51 -0.59
CA LYS A 107 -26.66 -4.67 0.61
C LYS A 107 -25.21 -4.36 0.98
N GLN A 108 -24.36 -5.39 0.97
CA GLN A 108 -22.91 -5.22 1.17
C GLN A 108 -22.29 -4.33 0.09
N TYR A 109 -22.70 -4.47 -1.17
CA TYR A 109 -22.23 -3.61 -2.26
C TYR A 109 -22.64 -2.15 -2.08
N PHE A 110 -23.87 -1.86 -1.65
CA PHE A 110 -24.32 -0.49 -1.41
C PHE A 110 -23.56 0.16 -0.24
N ASP A 111 -23.40 -0.55 0.88
CA ASP A 111 -22.61 -0.08 2.03
C ASP A 111 -21.13 0.14 1.62
N ASN A 112 -20.58 -0.76 0.79
CA ASN A 112 -19.24 -0.60 0.22
C ASN A 112 -19.16 0.65 -0.65
N THR A 113 -20.17 0.89 -1.47
CA THR A 113 -20.22 2.02 -2.41
C THR A 113 -20.24 3.36 -1.67
N GLU A 114 -21.00 3.46 -0.58
CA GLU A 114 -21.01 4.67 0.25
C GLU A 114 -19.64 4.93 0.89
N LEU A 115 -19.05 3.90 1.52
CA LEU A 115 -17.72 4.01 2.10
C LEU A 115 -16.66 4.41 1.07
N GLN A 116 -16.66 3.79 -0.11
CA GLN A 116 -15.75 4.12 -1.20
C GLN A 116 -15.94 5.55 -1.71
N LYS A 117 -17.19 6.06 -1.76
CA LYS A 117 -17.47 7.45 -2.13
C LYS A 117 -16.84 8.43 -1.13
N THR A 118 -17.02 8.18 0.16
CA THR A 118 -16.43 9.02 1.23
C THR A 118 -14.90 9.05 1.13
N ILE A 119 -14.27 7.87 1.00
CA ILE A 119 -12.81 7.77 0.81
C ILE A 119 -12.37 8.53 -0.44
N LYS A 120 -13.07 8.36 -1.56
CA LYS A 120 -12.72 8.98 -2.84
C LYS A 120 -12.81 10.51 -2.81
N GLN A 121 -13.80 11.07 -2.11
CA GLN A 121 -13.91 12.52 -1.94
C GLN A 121 -12.69 13.09 -1.20
N ASP A 122 -12.28 12.42 -0.13
CA ASP A 122 -11.11 12.79 0.66
C ASP A 122 -9.79 12.62 -0.12
N VAL A 123 -9.61 11.48 -0.81
CA VAL A 123 -8.44 11.23 -1.65
C VAL A 123 -8.28 12.28 -2.75
N LYS A 124 -9.38 12.75 -3.35
CA LYS A 124 -9.34 13.80 -4.39
C LYS A 124 -8.77 15.12 -3.87
N ARG A 125 -8.96 15.46 -2.60
CA ARG A 125 -8.47 16.73 -2.01
C ARG A 125 -7.12 16.59 -1.29
N THR A 126 -6.55 15.38 -1.21
CA THR A 126 -5.24 15.13 -0.59
C THR A 126 -4.11 15.87 -1.32
N PHE A 127 -3.38 16.71 -0.59
CA PHE A 127 -2.19 17.44 -1.05
C PHE A 127 -2.33 17.99 -2.49
N PRO A 128 -3.25 18.96 -2.71
CA PRO A 128 -3.64 19.40 -4.05
C PRO A 128 -2.47 20.00 -4.86
N ASP A 129 -1.48 20.57 -4.18
CA ASP A 129 -0.31 21.21 -4.81
C ASP A 129 0.73 20.20 -5.33
N ILE A 130 0.56 18.90 -5.04
CA ILE A 130 1.49 17.84 -5.45
C ILE A 130 0.88 17.05 -6.61
N ASN A 131 1.47 17.20 -7.81
CA ASN A 131 1.01 16.55 -9.05
C ASN A 131 0.91 15.02 -8.96
N PHE A 132 1.74 14.38 -8.15
CA PHE A 132 1.71 12.93 -7.92
C PHE A 132 0.30 12.44 -7.51
N PHE A 133 -0.39 13.18 -6.64
CA PHE A 133 -1.73 12.81 -6.17
C PHE A 133 -2.86 13.20 -7.12
N ARG A 134 -2.55 13.87 -8.24
CA ARG A 134 -3.53 14.17 -9.30
C ARG A 134 -3.69 13.00 -10.27
N ASN A 135 -2.78 12.02 -10.25
CA ASN A 135 -2.83 10.83 -11.10
C ASN A 135 -3.93 9.85 -10.63
N ASP A 136 -4.83 9.47 -11.55
CA ASP A 136 -5.93 8.54 -11.28
C ASP A 136 -5.45 7.15 -10.81
N ASN A 137 -4.32 6.69 -11.37
CA ASN A 137 -3.42 5.64 -10.87
C ASN A 137 -3.32 5.64 -9.34
N ILE A 138 -2.74 6.72 -8.85
CA ILE A 138 -2.36 6.90 -7.45
C ILE A 138 -3.60 7.07 -6.57
N GLN A 139 -4.60 7.82 -7.04
CA GLN A 139 -5.87 7.96 -6.30
C GLN A 139 -6.58 6.62 -6.14
N THR A 140 -6.57 5.77 -7.18
CA THR A 140 -7.15 4.43 -7.13
C THR A 140 -6.41 3.55 -6.10
N ILE A 141 -5.08 3.60 -6.08
CA ILE A 141 -4.28 2.87 -5.10
C ILE A 141 -4.60 3.32 -3.67
N LEU A 142 -4.64 4.63 -3.41
CA LEU A 142 -5.00 5.18 -2.10
C LEU A 142 -6.41 4.74 -1.66
N CYS A 143 -7.39 4.81 -2.56
CA CYS A 143 -8.76 4.39 -2.27
C CYS A 143 -8.82 2.91 -1.91
N ASN A 144 -8.13 2.04 -2.68
CA ASN A 144 -8.15 0.60 -2.45
C ASN A 144 -7.53 0.22 -1.11
N ILE A 145 -6.36 0.80 -0.77
CA ILE A 145 -5.68 0.53 0.50
C ILE A 145 -6.57 0.96 1.68
N LEU A 146 -7.11 2.19 1.65
CA LEU A 146 -7.98 2.70 2.71
C LEU A 146 -9.24 1.85 2.86
N PHE A 147 -9.86 1.47 1.74
CA PHE A 147 -11.06 0.66 1.75
C PHE A 147 -10.82 -0.72 2.35
N ILE A 148 -9.75 -1.41 1.93
CA ILE A 148 -9.38 -2.72 2.47
C ILE A 148 -9.06 -2.62 3.97
N TYR A 149 -8.35 -1.58 4.40
CA TYR A 149 -8.08 -1.34 5.82
C TYR A 149 -9.39 -1.23 6.63
N CYS A 150 -10.38 -0.49 6.11
CA CYS A 150 -11.69 -0.36 6.78
C CYS A 150 -12.46 -1.69 6.82
N LYS A 151 -12.28 -2.56 5.82
CA LYS A 151 -12.90 -3.90 5.82
C LYS A 151 -12.29 -4.85 6.83
N LEU A 152 -10.99 -4.73 7.09
CA LEU A 152 -10.31 -5.48 8.13
C LEU A 152 -10.61 -4.93 9.53
N ASN A 153 -10.82 -3.62 9.66
CA ASN A 153 -11.00 -2.92 10.93
C ASN A 153 -12.39 -2.27 11.03
N LYS A 154 -13.45 -3.09 10.98
CA LYS A 154 -14.84 -2.63 10.90
C LYS A 154 -15.26 -1.72 12.05
N ASP A 155 -14.73 -1.94 13.25
CA ASP A 155 -15.07 -1.17 14.46
C ASP A 155 -14.60 0.29 14.38
N ILE A 156 -13.46 0.52 13.74
CA ILE A 156 -12.89 1.87 13.54
C ILE A 156 -13.46 2.47 12.24
N SER A 157 -13.48 1.65 11.18
CA SER A 157 -13.82 2.03 9.81
C SER A 157 -13.04 3.26 9.34
N TYR A 158 -13.56 3.98 8.34
CA TYR A 158 -12.91 5.17 7.81
C TYR A 158 -13.11 6.39 8.72
N ARG A 159 -12.04 7.13 8.96
CA ARG A 159 -12.04 8.43 9.63
C ARG A 159 -11.32 9.45 8.75
N GLN A 160 -11.91 10.64 8.65
CA GLN A 160 -11.30 11.75 7.92
C GLN A 160 -9.89 12.01 8.47
N GLY A 161 -8.92 12.16 7.56
CA GLY A 161 -7.49 12.34 7.88
C GLY A 161 -6.65 11.07 7.65
N MET A 162 -7.25 9.87 7.60
CA MET A 162 -6.49 8.64 7.30
C MET A 162 -5.79 8.69 5.93
N HIS A 163 -6.36 9.40 4.96
CA HIS A 163 -5.74 9.61 3.65
C HIS A 163 -4.46 10.45 3.73
N GLU A 164 -4.35 11.38 4.69
CA GLU A 164 -3.19 12.23 4.90
C GLU A 164 -2.04 11.47 5.56
N ILE A 165 -2.34 10.40 6.32
CA ILE A 165 -1.35 9.49 6.89
C ILE A 165 -0.80 8.55 5.81
N LEU A 166 -1.69 8.00 4.97
CA LEU A 166 -1.29 7.04 3.92
C LEU A 166 -0.51 7.71 2.79
N ALA A 167 -0.91 8.92 2.37
CA ALA A 167 -0.35 9.57 1.19
C ALA A 167 1.19 9.78 1.23
N PRO A 168 1.80 10.23 2.34
CA PRO A 168 3.26 10.33 2.44
C PRO A 168 3.97 8.98 2.34
N ILE A 169 3.37 7.90 2.88
CA ILE A 169 3.91 6.54 2.77
C ILE A 169 3.96 6.12 1.30
N LEU A 170 2.85 6.32 0.57
CA LEU A 170 2.79 5.96 -0.84
C LEU A 170 3.78 6.77 -1.68
N LEU A 171 3.89 8.08 -1.43
CA LEU A 171 4.84 8.95 -2.13
C LEU A 171 6.29 8.52 -1.88
N VAL A 172 6.64 8.19 -0.64
CA VAL A 172 7.98 7.70 -0.28
C VAL A 172 8.30 6.37 -0.96
N VAL A 173 7.33 5.44 -0.98
CA VAL A 173 7.50 4.14 -1.65
C VAL A 173 7.66 4.33 -3.17
N ASP A 174 6.89 5.23 -3.78
CA ASP A 174 6.98 5.49 -5.22
C ASP A 174 8.30 6.16 -5.61
N ASN A 175 8.78 7.13 -4.83
CA ASN A 175 10.04 7.82 -5.10
C ASN A 175 11.28 6.91 -5.00
N ASP A 176 11.18 5.83 -4.22
CA ASP A 176 12.25 4.87 -4.01
C ASP A 176 12.17 3.65 -4.94
N LYS A 177 11.13 3.55 -5.78
CA LYS A 177 11.00 2.43 -6.72
C LYS A 177 12.10 2.51 -7.78
N LEU A 178 12.56 1.34 -8.23
CA LEU A 178 13.50 1.24 -9.35
C LEU A 178 12.72 1.15 -10.67
N ASP A 179 13.18 1.87 -11.69
CA ASP A 179 12.56 1.82 -13.02
C ASP A 179 12.87 0.49 -13.70
N THR A 180 11.87 -0.37 -13.79
CA THR A 180 12.04 -1.74 -14.32
C THR A 180 12.28 -1.75 -15.84
N SER A 181 12.08 -0.63 -16.53
CA SER A 181 12.33 -0.46 -17.97
C SER A 181 13.80 -0.57 -18.36
N ASN A 182 14.73 -0.41 -17.40
CA ASN A 182 16.17 -0.51 -17.67
C ASN A 182 16.76 -1.90 -17.35
N SER A 183 15.97 -2.85 -16.81
CA SER A 183 16.45 -4.18 -16.42
C SER A 183 16.38 -5.23 -17.55
N ILE A 184 15.87 -4.89 -18.73
CA ILE A 184 15.76 -5.82 -19.88
C ILE A 184 17.03 -5.81 -20.77
N ILE A 185 18.00 -4.94 -20.49
CA ILE A 185 19.28 -4.91 -21.22
C ILE A 185 20.42 -5.21 -20.25
N LYS A 186 20.62 -6.49 -19.92
CA LYS A 186 21.92 -7.05 -19.51
C LYS A 186 21.89 -8.57 -19.56
#